data_AF-A0A7W8BCX0-F1
#
_entry.id   AF-A0A7W8BCX0-F1
#
_cell.length_a   1.000
_cell.length_b   1.000
_cell.length_c   1.000
_cell.angle_alpha   90.00
_cell.angle_beta   90.00
_cell.angle_gamma   90.00
#
_symmetry.space_group_name_H-M   'P 1'
#
loop_
_entity.id
_entity.type
_entity.pdbx_description
1 polymer ?
#
loop_
_entity_poly.entity_id
_entity_poly.type
_entity_poly.pdbx_seq_one_letter_code
_entity_poly.pdbx_strand_id
1 'polypeptide(L)'
;MDWTSGLTLGAAGDGPDRDHETAAAEAAELARLAFENSAFTRATEDTGPVEDIVVTARGSYHLIRFVETSFDSSVFLYLWLDRAEANLAMARFRLQGLTTELVLS
;
A
#
# COMPACT_ATOMS: atom_id res chain seq x y z
N MET A 1 0.57 -1.08 -7.54
CA MET A 1 0.55 -2.56 -7.53
C MET A 1 -0.89 -3.01 -7.64
N ASP A 2 -1.15 -4.08 -8.40
CA ASP A 2 -2.45 -4.78 -8.39
C ASP A 2 -2.32 -5.99 -7.45
N TRP A 3 -3.16 -6.09 -6.41
CA TRP A 3 -3.07 -7.20 -5.45
C TRP A 3 -3.78 -8.48 -5.90
N THR A 4 -4.60 -8.43 -6.95
CA THR A 4 -5.22 -9.61 -7.57
C THR A 4 -4.24 -10.33 -8.48
N SER A 5 -3.37 -9.59 -9.18
CA SER A 5 -2.40 -10.14 -10.12
C SER A 5 -0.94 -10.12 -9.63
N GLY A 6 -0.63 -9.34 -8.58
CA GLY A 6 0.74 -9.10 -8.11
C GLY A 6 1.56 -8.18 -9.02
N LEU A 7 0.94 -7.59 -10.06
CA LEU A 7 1.65 -6.82 -11.07
C LEU A 7 2.08 -5.43 -10.57
N THR A 8 3.34 -5.09 -10.84
CA THR A 8 3.88 -3.75 -10.61
C THR A 8 3.42 -2.79 -11.70
N LEU A 9 2.54 -1.86 -11.34
CA LEU A 9 2.05 -0.81 -12.25
C LEU A 9 3.07 0.34 -12.43
N GLY A 10 4.05 0.44 -11.53
CA GLY A 10 5.14 1.40 -11.56
C GLY A 10 6.02 1.28 -10.32
N ALA A 11 7.32 1.57 -10.45
CA ALA A 11 8.27 1.58 -9.35
C ALA A 11 9.15 2.84 -9.44
N ALA A 12 9.46 3.43 -8.28
CA ALA A 12 10.32 4.59 -8.17
C ALA A 12 11.11 4.55 -6.85
N GLY A 13 12.33 5.09 -6.86
CA GLY A 13 13.24 5.13 -5.72
C GLY A 13 14.22 3.95 -5.68
N ASP A 14 15.19 4.02 -4.76
CA ASP A 14 16.15 2.93 -4.49
C ASP A 14 15.68 2.14 -3.26
N GLY A 15 15.43 0.85 -3.44
CA GLY A 15 15.09 -0.09 -2.36
C GLY A 15 16.34 -0.76 -1.78
N PRO A 16 16.25 -1.37 -0.59
CA PRO A 16 17.41 -1.88 0.16
C PRO A 16 18.28 -2.87 -0.63
N ASP A 17 17.70 -3.64 -1.58
CA ASP A 17 18.43 -4.63 -2.38
C ASP A 17 18.23 -4.51 -3.90
N ARG A 18 17.60 -3.41 -4.37
CA ARG A 18 17.17 -3.20 -5.79
C ARG A 18 16.26 -4.28 -6.39
N ASP A 19 15.85 -5.29 -5.62
CA ASP A 19 14.82 -6.25 -5.99
C ASP A 19 13.43 -5.72 -5.59
N HIS A 20 13.00 -4.72 -6.35
CA HIS A 20 11.70 -4.09 -6.15
C HIS A 20 10.55 -5.05 -6.47
N GLU A 21 10.78 -6.08 -7.28
CA GLU A 21 9.75 -6.99 -7.78
C GLU A 21 9.38 -8.04 -6.73
N THR A 22 10.36 -8.67 -6.08
CA THR A 22 10.11 -9.64 -5.00
C THR A 22 9.42 -8.97 -3.80
N ALA A 23 9.93 -7.81 -3.35
CA ALA A 23 9.33 -7.08 -2.23
C ALA A 23 7.89 -6.62 -2.53
N ALA A 24 7.61 -6.28 -3.80
CA ALA A 24 6.29 -5.85 -4.21
C ALA A 24 5.29 -7.02 -4.32
N ALA A 25 5.73 -8.20 -4.76
CA ALA A 25 4.91 -9.41 -4.77
C ALA A 25 4.53 -9.86 -3.35
N GLU A 26 5.47 -9.85 -2.41
CA GLU A 26 5.20 -10.16 -1.00
C GLU A 26 4.24 -9.16 -0.36
N ALA A 27 4.42 -7.86 -0.66
CA ALA A 27 3.51 -6.82 -0.21
C ALA A 27 2.09 -6.97 -0.79
N ALA A 28 1.96 -7.45 -2.03
CA ALA A 28 0.67 -7.72 -2.66
C ALA A 28 -0.11 -8.83 -1.94
N GLU A 29 0.58 -9.90 -1.54
CA GLU A 29 -0.06 -10.98 -0.78
C GLU A 29 -0.50 -10.50 0.61
N LEU A 30 0.31 -9.69 1.28
CA LEU A 30 -0.07 -9.07 2.54
C LEU A 30 -1.30 -8.16 2.39
N ALA A 31 -1.34 -7.35 1.32
CA ALA A 31 -2.48 -6.48 1.02
C ALA A 31 -3.76 -7.29 0.78
N ARG A 32 -3.67 -8.37 -0.02
CA ARG A 32 -4.79 -9.28 -0.31
C ARG A 32 -5.33 -9.91 0.97
N LEU A 33 -4.45 -10.45 1.82
CA LEU A 33 -4.84 -11.06 3.09
C LEU A 33 -5.53 -10.06 4.03
N ALA A 34 -5.05 -8.83 4.09
CA ALA A 34 -5.68 -7.79 4.91
C ALA A 34 -7.05 -7.38 4.38
N PHE A 35 -7.19 -7.28 3.06
CA PHE A 35 -8.45 -6.96 2.38
C PHE A 35 -9.51 -8.05 2.56
N GLU A 36 -9.13 -9.32 2.45
CA GLU A 36 -10.06 -10.45 2.64
C GLU A 36 -10.39 -10.72 4.12
N ASN A 37 -9.62 -10.15 5.05
CA ASN A 37 -9.82 -10.40 6.46
C ASN A 37 -11.01 -9.61 7.02
N SER A 38 -12.10 -10.34 7.25
CA SER A 38 -13.33 -9.83 7.84
C SER A 38 -13.15 -9.06 9.16
N ALA A 39 -12.07 -9.25 9.92
CA ALA A 39 -11.82 -8.47 11.12
C ALA A 39 -11.52 -6.99 10.83
N PHE A 40 -10.93 -6.71 9.66
CA PHE A 40 -10.57 -5.34 9.25
C PHE A 40 -11.59 -4.72 8.29
N THR A 41 -12.43 -5.54 7.67
CA THR A 41 -13.43 -5.10 6.68
C THR A 41 -14.88 -5.17 7.15
N ARG A 42 -15.14 -5.58 8.41
CA ARG A 42 -16.49 -5.61 9.03
C ARG A 42 -17.07 -4.24 9.43
N ALA A 43 -16.46 -3.13 9.02
CA ALA A 43 -17.07 -1.84 9.24
C ALA A 43 -18.32 -1.73 8.34
N THR A 44 -19.32 -0.99 8.82
CA THR A 44 -20.67 -0.81 8.29
C THR A 44 -20.77 -0.72 6.76
N GLU A 45 -21.93 -1.09 6.20
CA GLU A 45 -22.27 -1.19 4.75
C GLU A 45 -21.83 -0.03 3.83
N ASP A 46 -21.35 1.09 4.40
CA ASP A 46 -21.03 2.35 3.72
C ASP A 46 -19.61 2.88 4.04
N THR A 47 -18.78 2.10 4.74
CA THR A 47 -17.40 2.47 5.06
C THR A 47 -16.48 1.37 4.59
N GLY A 48 -15.86 1.62 3.43
CA GLY A 48 -15.02 0.72 2.66
C GLY A 48 -13.75 0.23 3.37
N PRO A 49 -12.87 -0.45 2.59
CA PRO A 49 -11.86 -1.37 3.07
C PRO A 49 -10.75 -0.69 3.87
N VAL A 50 -9.91 -1.49 4.51
CA VAL A 50 -8.63 -1.07 5.13
C VAL A 50 -7.98 0.07 4.35
N GLU A 51 -7.76 1.23 4.97
CA GLU A 51 -7.21 2.41 4.28
C GLU A 51 -5.71 2.27 4.01
N ASP A 52 -4.94 1.93 5.05
CA ASP A 52 -3.51 1.66 4.96
C ASP A 52 -3.06 0.58 5.97
N ILE A 53 -1.93 -0.04 5.67
CA ILE A 53 -1.21 -0.97 6.55
C ILE A 53 0.20 -0.43 6.72
N VAL A 54 0.66 -0.37 7.97
CA VAL A 54 2.04 -0.04 8.29
C VAL A 54 2.69 -1.22 9.00
N VAL A 55 3.67 -1.83 8.35
CA VAL A 55 4.54 -2.82 9.00
C VAL A 55 5.80 -2.10 9.47
N THR A 56 6.06 -2.17 10.77
CA THR A 56 7.29 -1.64 11.37
C THR A 56 8.27 -2.77 11.58
N ALA A 57 9.36 -2.76 10.81
CA ALA A 57 10.50 -3.64 11.01
C ALA A 57 11.61 -2.91 11.77
N ARG A 58 12.68 -3.64 12.11
CA ARG A 58 13.78 -3.10 12.92
C ARG A 58 14.40 -1.82 12.33
N GLY A 59 14.63 -1.81 11.01
CA GLY A 59 15.26 -0.71 10.28
C GLY A 59 14.37 -0.02 9.25
N SER A 60 13.12 -0.45 9.07
CA SER A 60 12.27 0.06 8.01
C SER A 60 10.81 0.17 8.40
N TYR A 61 10.10 1.03 7.68
CA TYR A 61 8.65 0.98 7.57
C TYR A 61 8.26 0.47 6.18
N HIS A 62 7.25 -0.38 6.13
CA HIS A 62 6.61 -0.80 4.88
C HIS A 62 5.16 -0.31 4.94
N LEU A 63 4.79 0.55 4.00
CA LEU A 63 3.47 1.15 3.92
C LEU A 63 2.76 0.57 2.70
N ILE A 64 1.54 0.11 2.92
CA ILE A 64 0.59 -0.29 1.88
C ILE A 64 -0.59 0.66 1.99
N ARG A 65 -0.92 1.38 0.92
CA ARG A 65 -2.12 2.24 0.89
C ARG A 65 -3.05 1.78 -0.22
N PHE A 66 -4.29 1.49 0.15
CA PHE A 66 -5.31 1.09 -0.81
C PHE A 66 -5.81 2.31 -1.58
N VAL A 67 -6.08 2.15 -2.87
CA VAL A 67 -6.66 3.17 -3.74
C VAL A 67 -8.13 2.83 -3.93
N GLU A 68 -9.02 3.73 -3.48
CA GLU A 68 -10.45 3.60 -3.73
C GLU A 68 -10.75 4.02 -5.17
N THR A 69 -10.86 3.07 -6.09
CA THR A 69 -11.26 3.38 -7.47
C THR A 69 -12.75 3.13 -7.68
N SER A 70 -13.37 3.87 -8.61
CA SER A 70 -14.79 3.69 -8.97
C SER A 70 -15.07 2.41 -9.77
N PHE A 71 -14.03 1.72 -10.20
CA PHE A 71 -14.09 0.40 -10.83
C PHE A 71 -13.69 -0.64 -9.78
N ASP A 72 -14.06 -1.91 -9.93
CA ASP A 72 -13.63 -3.01 -9.05
C ASP A 72 -12.10 -3.31 -9.16
N SER A 73 -11.27 -2.28 -9.34
CA SER A 73 -9.84 -2.40 -9.48
C SER A 73 -9.17 -2.38 -8.11
N SER A 74 -8.40 -3.43 -7.89
CA SER A 74 -7.70 -3.77 -6.67
C SER A 74 -6.28 -3.19 -6.65
N VAL A 75 -6.18 -1.85 -6.64
CA VAL A 75 -4.88 -1.16 -6.73
C VAL A 75 -4.43 -0.60 -5.38
N PHE A 76 -3.16 -0.83 -5.05
CA PHE A 76 -2.51 -0.24 -3.88
C PHE A 76 -1.15 0.37 -4.21
N LEU A 77 -0.72 1.30 -3.37
CA LEU A 77 0.63 1.86 -3.33
C LEU A 77 1.45 1.13 -2.28
N TYR A 78 2.68 0.77 -2.62
CA TYR A 78 3.66 0.22 -1.69
C TYR A 78 4.84 1.19 -1.54
N LEU A 79 5.24 1.46 -0.30
CA LEU A 79 6.37 2.32 0.01
C LEU A 79 7.22 1.71 1.10
N TRP A 80 8.50 1.50 0.81
CA TRP A 80 9.52 1.20 1.80
C TRP A 80 10.18 2.49 2.28
N LEU A 81 10.47 2.58 3.56
CA LEU A 81 11.13 3.72 4.19
C LEU A 81 12.23 3.25 5.13
N ASP A 82 13.41 3.86 5.06
CA ASP A 82 14.42 3.72 6.10
C ASP A 82 13.94 4.39 7.40
N ARG A 83 13.95 3.64 8.51
CA ARG A 83 13.39 4.11 9.78
C ARG A 83 14.26 5.16 10.48
N ALA A 84 15.56 5.19 10.22
CA ALA A 84 16.47 6.17 10.79
C ALA A 84 16.31 7.54 10.12
N GLU A 85 15.91 7.56 8.85
CA GLU A 85 15.86 8.78 8.03
C GLU A 85 14.44 9.28 7.74
N ALA A 86 13.45 8.39 7.68
CA ALA A 86 12.12 8.75 7.20
C ALA A 86 11.21 9.40 8.25
N ASN A 87 10.33 10.29 7.79
CA ASN A 87 9.20 10.80 8.56
C ASN A 87 7.93 10.04 8.17
N LEU A 88 7.53 9.06 8.99
CA LEU A 88 6.36 8.21 8.74
C LEU A 88 5.05 9.01 8.58
N ALA A 89 4.85 10.05 9.41
CA ALA A 89 3.64 10.87 9.34
C ALA A 89 3.54 11.62 8.00
N MET A 90 4.65 12.21 7.56
CA MET A 90 4.72 12.87 6.26
C MET A 90 4.53 11.89 5.10
N ALA A 91 5.10 10.68 5.20
CA ALA A 91 4.93 9.67 4.18
C ALA A 91 3.46 9.24 4.02
N ARG A 92 2.74 8.99 5.12
CA ARG A 92 1.30 8.69 5.10
C ARG A 92 0.49 9.83 4.48
N PHE A 93 0.77 11.08 4.88
CA PHE A 93 0.10 12.25 4.32
C PHE A 93 0.31 12.39 2.81
N ARG A 94 1.54 12.20 2.32
CA ARG A 94 1.85 12.24 0.88
C ARG A 94 1.19 11.11 0.11
N LEU A 95 1.20 9.89 0.65
CA LEU A 95 0.53 8.75 0.02
C LEU A 95 -0.98 9.00 -0.08
N GLN A 96 -1.60 9.59 0.94
CA GLN A 96 -3.01 9.99 0.88
C GLN A 96 -3.28 10.97 -0.26
N GLY A 97 -2.49 12.03 -0.39
CA GLY A 97 -2.63 12.98 -1.49
C GLY A 97 -2.51 12.31 -2.87
N LEU A 98 -1.50 11.45 -3.05
CA LEU A 98 -1.30 10.71 -4.30
C LEU A 98 -2.49 9.80 -4.64
N THR A 99 -3.06 9.11 -3.65
CA THR A 99 -4.25 8.29 -3.90
C THR A 99 -5.44 9.12 -4.34
N THR A 100 -5.64 10.32 -3.79
CA THR A 100 -6.72 11.22 -4.25
C THR A 100 -6.50 11.70 -5.68
N GLU A 101 -5.26 12.01 -6.08
CA GLU A 101 -4.94 12.41 -7.45
C GLU A 101 -5.20 11.29 -8.46
N LEU A 102 -4.83 10.04 -8.13
CA LEU A 102 -5.03 8.87 -8.99
C LEU A 102 -6.51 8.52 -9.22
N VAL A 103 -7.40 8.91 -8.32
CA VAL A 103 -8.86 8.68 -8.46
C VAL A 103 -9.51 9.73 -9.36
N LEU A 104 -8.88 10.89 -9.53
CA LEU A 104 -9.38 12.01 -10.34
C LEU A 104 -8.85 12.00 -11.79
N SER A 105 -7.96 11.06 -12.14
CA SER A 105 -7.33 10.90 -13.46
C SER A 105 -7.98 9.79 -14.27
#